data_AF-A0A938WC35-F1
#
_entry.id   AF-A0A938WC35-F1
#
_cell.length_a   1.000
_cell.length_b   1.000
_cell.length_c   1.000
_cell.angle_alpha   90.00
_cell.angle_beta   90.00
_cell.angle_gamma   90.00
#
_symmetry.space_group_name_H-M   'P 1'
#
loop_
_entity.id
_entity.type
_entity.pdbx_description
1 polymer ?
#
loop_
_entity_poly.entity_id
_entity_poly.type
_entity_poly.pdbx_seq_one_letter_code
_entity_poly.pdbx_strand_id
1 'polypeptide(L)' 'MKTSDLRRKTPAELRDELLGLRREQFNLRMAAASGQPARPDQIGKVRRNIARVKTVLNELGRAARAGSSD' A
#
# COMPACT_ATOMS: atom_id res chain seq x y z
N MET A 1 -0.11 9.38 4.26
CA MET A 1 -1.27 8.49 4.04
C MET A 1 -1.85 8.09 5.39
N LYS A 2 -3.10 8.47 5.66
CA LYS A 2 -3.82 8.08 6.88
C LYS A 2 -4.68 6.85 6.58
N THR A 3 -4.79 5.95 7.56
CA THR A 3 -5.58 4.71 7.41
C THR A 3 -7.08 5.00 7.24
N SER A 4 -7.57 6.08 7.86
CA SER A 4 -8.96 6.55 7.73
C SER A 4 -9.37 6.75 6.27
N ASP A 5 -8.46 7.32 5.47
CA ASP A 5 -8.73 7.71 4.09
C ASP A 5 -8.75 6.46 3.18
N LEU A 6 -7.93 5.46 3.51
CA LEU A 6 -7.89 4.18 2.80
C LEU A 6 -9.16 3.36 2.99
N ARG A 7 -9.76 3.40 4.18
CA ARG A 7 -11.00 2.68 4.45
C ARG A 7 -12.21 3.22 3.69
N ARG A 8 -12.12 4.46 3.18
CA ARG A 8 -13.15 5.08 2.33
C ARG A 8 -13.02 4.72 0.86
N LYS A 9 -11.87 4.18 0.45
CA LYS A 9 -11.62 3.74 -0.93
C LYS A 9 -12.25 2.38 -1.19
N THR A 10 -12.62 2.14 -2.44
CA THR A 10 -13.08 0.84 -2.93
C THR A 10 -11.91 -0.15 -3.02
N PRO A 11 -12.18 -1.48 -3.05
CA PRO A 11 -11.14 -2.48 -3.27
C PRO A 11 -10.35 -2.29 -4.58
N ALA A 12 -10.99 -1.76 -5.64
CA ALA A 12 -10.33 -1.46 -6.90
C ALA A 12 -9.33 -0.32 -6.75
N GLU A 13 -9.75 0.81 -6.20
CA GLU A 13 -8.88 1.97 -5.94
C GLU A 13 -7.72 1.63 -5.00
N LEU A 14 -7.94 0.76 -4.02
CA LEU A 14 -6.89 0.28 -3.14
C LEU A 14 -5.85 -0.60 -3.86
N ARG A 15 -6.27 -1.38 -4.86
CA ARG A 15 -5.34 -2.16 -5.70
C ARG A 15 -4.52 -1.24 -6.60
N ASP A 16 -5.13 -0.20 -7.16
CA ASP A 16 -4.42 0.79 -7.99
C ASP A 16 -3.41 1.59 -7.15
N GLU A 17 -3.80 2.02 -5.95
CA GLU A 17 -2.90 2.65 -4.99
C GLU A 17 -1.71 1.72 -4.65
N LEU A 18 -1.98 0.43 -4.42
CA LEU A 18 -0.94 -0.55 -4.14
C LEU A 18 0.04 -0.69 -5.32
N LEU A 19 -0.45 -0.69 -6.56
CA LEU A 19 0.41 -0.73 -7.76
C LEU A 19 1.30 0.51 -7.85
N GLY A 20 0.74 1.71 -7.59
CA GLY A 20 1.50 2.95 -7.53
C GLY A 20 2.64 2.91 -6.51
N LEU A 21 2.33 2.50 -5.27
CA LEU A 21 3.33 2.36 -4.21
C LEU A 21 4.41 1.32 -4.53
N ARG A 22 4.07 0.24 -5.26
CA ARG A 22 5.05 -0.76 -5.71
C ARG A 22 5.98 -0.23 -6.78
N ARG A 23 5.46 0.57 -7.71
CA ARG A 23 6.29 1.26 -8.71
C ARG A 23 7.24 2.26 -8.04
N GLU A 24 6.75 3.03 -7.07
CA GLU A 24 7.61 3.93 -6.29
C GLU A 24 8.70 3.17 -5.53
N GLN A 25 8.35 2.06 -4.87
CA GLN A 25 9.34 1.19 -4.23
C GLN A 25 10.41 0.68 -5.19
N PHE A 26 10.01 0.28 -6.40
CA PHE A 26 10.94 -0.15 -7.44
C PHE A 26 11.88 0.98 -7.85
N ASN A 27 11.34 2.17 -8.12
CA ASN A 27 12.14 3.35 -8.47
C ASN A 27 13.14 3.71 -7.37
N LEU A 28 12.75 3.65 -6.10
CA LEU A 28 13.65 3.90 -4.96
C LEU A 28 14.78 2.87 -4.88
N ARG A 29 14.52 1.60 -5.21
CA ARG A 29 15.56 0.57 -5.27
C ARG A 29 16.51 0.79 -6.44
N MET A 30 15.98 1.14 -7.61
CA MET A 30 16.80 1.44 -8.79
C MET A 30 17.69 2.67 -8.56
N ALA A 31 17.17 3.72 -7.92
CA ALA A 31 17.95 4.90 -7.54
C ALA A 31 19.08 4.57 -6.56
N ALA A 32 18.82 3.71 -5.57
CA ALA A 32 19.86 3.25 -4.66
C ALA A 32 20.92 2.40 -5.39
N ALA A 33 20.51 1.58 -6.37
CA ALA A 33 21.42 0.76 -7.17
C ALA A 33 22.28 1.59 -8.14
N SER A 34 21.77 2.73 -8.63
CA SER A 34 22.51 3.63 -9.53
C SER A 34 23.49 4.57 -8.81
N GLY A 35 23.68 4.41 -7.50
CA GLY A 35 24.60 5.22 -6.70
C GLY A 35 24.06 6.60 -6.30
N GLN A 36 22.77 6.88 -6.54
CA GLN A 36 22.15 8.07 -5.96
C GLN A 36 22.01 7.92 -4.45
N PRO A 37 22.10 9.02 -3.68
CA PRO A 37 21.92 8.97 -2.24
C PRO A 37 20.55 8.37 -1.91
N ALA A 38 20.56 7.28 -1.15
CA ALA A 38 19.36 6.62 -0.69
C ALA A 38 18.49 7.63 0.08
N ARG A 39 17.16 7.52 -0.06
CA ARG A 39 16.18 8.31 0.71
C ARG A 39 15.51 7.38 1.74
N PRO A 40 16.14 7.12 2.91
CA PRO A 40 15.70 6.06 3.82
C PRO A 40 14.32 6.37 4.42
N ASP A 41 14.02 7.65 4.62
CA ASP A 41 12.73 8.12 5.09
C ASP A 41 11.61 7.74 4.11
N GLN A 42 11.84 7.90 2.81
CA GLN A 42 10.89 7.56 1.75
C GLN A 42 10.73 6.05 1.62
N ILE A 43 11.82 5.28 1.68
CA ILE A 43 11.76 3.81 1.70
C ILE A 43 10.89 3.32 2.87
N GLY A 44 11.10 3.87 4.07
CA GLY A 44 10.30 3.55 5.24
C GLY A 44 8.83 3.96 5.12
N LYS A 45 8.55 5.13 4.54
CA LYS A 45 7.18 5.61 4.26
C LYS A 45 6.45 4.69 3.27
N VAL A 46 7.06 4.38 2.13
CA VAL A 46 6.48 3.52 1.08
C VAL A 46 6.19 2.11 1.62
N ARG A 47 7.13 1.51 2.36
CA ARG A 47 6.91 0.19 2.99
C ARG A 47 5.72 0.18 3.94
N ARG A 48 5.61 1.19 4.81
CA ARG A 48 4.49 1.33 5.75
C ARG A 48 3.17 1.58 5.02
N ASN A 49 3.20 2.36 3.94
CA ASN A 49 2.02 2.62 3.13
C ASN A 49 1.50 1.32 2.47
N ILE A 50 2.38 0.54 1.85
CA ILE A 50 2.03 -0.78 1.29
C ILE A 50 1.38 -1.68 2.34
N ALA A 51 1.94 -1.72 3.55
CA ALA A 51 1.40 -2.54 4.64
C ALA A 51 -0.02 -2.08 5.04
N ARG A 52 -0.26 -0.76 5.15
CA ARG A 52 -1.59 -0.21 5.46
C ARG A 52 -2.63 -0.56 4.40
N VAL A 53 -2.31 -0.39 3.11
CA VAL A 53 -3.23 -0.72 2.00
C VAL A 53 -3.58 -2.21 2.02
N LYS A 54 -2.58 -3.09 2.17
CA LYS A 54 -2.82 -4.54 2.27
C LYS A 54 -3.69 -4.91 3.47
N THR A 55 -3.50 -4.23 4.59
CA THR A 55 -4.30 -4.47 5.81
C THR A 55 -5.76 -4.13 5.55
N VAL A 56 -6.06 -2.96 4.98
CA VAL A 56 -7.44 -2.55 4.67
C VAL A 56 -8.08 -3.48 3.63
N LEU A 57 -7.35 -3.90 2.60
CA LEU A 57 -7.84 -4.89 1.63
C LEU A 57 -8.23 -6.22 2.30
N ASN A 58 -7.44 -6.67 3.29
CA ASN A 58 -7.75 -7.88 4.06
C ASN A 58 -8.94 -7.66 5.01
N GLU A 59 -9.04 -6.50 5.67
CA GLU A 59 -10.20 -6.12 6.48
C GLU A 59 -11.50 -6.20 5.65
N LEU A 60 -11.52 -5.57 4.47
CA LEU A 60 -12.65 -5.61 3.55
C LEU A 60 -12.99 -7.04 3.08
N GLY A 61 -11.98 -7.84 2.74
CA GLY A 61 -12.18 -9.24 2.35
C GLY A 61 -12.65 -10.16 3.49
N ARG A 62 -12.39 -9.80 4.75
CA ARG A 62 -12.93 -10.51 5.93
C ARG A 62 -14.37 -10.10 6.19
N ALA A 63 -14.69 -8.80 6.10
CA ALA A 63 -16.05 -8.30 6.26
C ALA A 63 -17.01 -8.91 5.23
N ALA A 64 -16.59 -9.02 3.96
CA ALA A 64 -17.39 -9.65 2.92
C ALA A 64 -17.70 -11.14 3.18
N ARG A 65 -16.76 -11.87 3.80
CA ARG A 65 -16.93 -13.30 4.15
C ARG A 65 -17.79 -13.50 5.39
N ALA A 66 -17.72 -12.59 6.35
CA ALA A 66 -18.56 -12.65 7.56
C ALA A 66 -20.04 -12.42 7.26
N GLY A 67 -20.36 -11.60 6.25
CA GLY A 67 -21.74 -11.33 5.83
C GLY A 67 -22.38 -12.37 4.91
N SER A 68 -21.64 -13.39 4.46
CA SER A 68 -22.17 -14.47 3.60
C SER A 68 -22.44 -15.78 4.37
N SER A 69 -22.41 -15.71 5.70
CA SER A 69 -22.54 -16.87 6.61
C SER A 69 -23.87 -16.86 7.38
N ASP A 70 -24.83 -16.03 6.94
CA ASP A 70 -26.19 -15.89 7.48
C ASP A 70 -27.21 -16.26 6.40
#